data_AF-A0A2A4Z2W4-F1
#
_entry.id   AF-A0A2A4Z2W4-F1
#
_cell.length_a   1.000
_cell.length_b   1.000
_cell.length_c   1.000
_cell.angle_alpha   90.00
_cell.angle_beta   90.00
_cell.angle_gamma   90.00
#
_symmetry.space_group_name_H-M   'P 1'
#
loop_
_entity.id
_entity.type
_entity.pdbx_description
1 polymer ?
#
loop_
_entity_poly.entity_id
_entity_poly.type
_entity_poly.pdbx_seq_one_letter_code
_entity_poly.pdbx_strand_id
1 'polypeptide(L)'
;MKKILAILILSMTITSCAQKAEHVQASYISTTRYDGWKCSKLRKEYTFVEEALIRSSKTQDDAASTDVMMVILIGLPTSGGGIKNEVASLKGQREALRQSARDAGCRSLNISKKV
;
A
#
# COMPACT_ATOMS: atom_id res chain seq x y z
N MET A 1 -48.70 10.59 -9.27
CA MET A 1 -47.39 11.28 -9.10
C MET A 1 -46.61 10.79 -7.86
N LYS A 2 -46.64 9.48 -7.55
CA LYS A 2 -46.05 8.92 -6.29
C LYS A 2 -45.03 7.80 -6.56
N LYS A 3 -44.93 7.36 -7.82
CA LYS A 3 -44.02 6.29 -8.27
C LYS A 3 -42.67 6.83 -8.80
N ILE A 4 -42.58 8.13 -9.09
CA ILE A 4 -41.37 8.77 -9.62
C ILE A 4 -40.39 9.11 -8.49
N LEU A 5 -40.89 9.28 -7.25
CA LEU A 5 -40.06 9.59 -6.08
C LEU A 5 -39.23 8.39 -5.57
N ALA A 6 -39.62 7.16 -5.93
CA ALA A 6 -38.95 5.94 -5.46
C ALA A 6 -37.69 5.58 -6.26
N ILE A 7 -37.49 6.16 -7.45
CA ILE A 7 -36.40 5.80 -8.36
C ILE A 7 -35.14 6.66 -8.09
N LEU A 8 -35.30 7.82 -7.46
CA LEU A 8 -34.18 8.76 -7.22
C LEU A 8 -33.29 8.41 -6.02
N ILE A 9 -33.72 7.47 -5.16
CA ILE A 9 -33.00 7.12 -3.91
C ILE A 9 -32.03 5.96 -4.14
N LEU A 10 -32.13 5.23 -5.26
CA LEU A 10 -31.32 4.04 -5.53
C LEU A 10 -29.95 4.33 -6.19
N SER A 11 -29.67 5.58 -6.58
CA SER A 11 -28.48 5.95 -7.36
C SER A 11 -27.28 6.43 -6.51
N MET A 12 -27.33 6.34 -5.18
CA MET A 12 -26.37 7.03 -4.31
C MET A 12 -25.21 6.19 -3.74
N THR A 13 -24.95 4.98 -4.25
CA THR A 13 -23.80 4.18 -3.78
C THR A 13 -22.97 3.61 -4.93
N ILE A 14 -22.39 4.49 -5.74
CA ILE A 14 -21.22 4.11 -6.55
C ILE A 14 -19.99 4.56 -5.76
N THR A 15 -19.64 3.80 -4.72
CA THR A 15 -18.35 3.97 -4.05
C THR A 15 -17.27 3.53 -5.04
N SER A 16 -16.46 4.46 -5.53
CA SER A 16 -15.28 4.17 -6.33
C SER A 16 -14.34 3.22 -5.56
N CYS A 17 -14.24 1.96 -6.00
CA CYS A 17 -13.46 0.92 -5.32
C CYS A 17 -11.94 1.09 -5.43
N ALA A 18 -11.45 2.03 -6.25
CA ALA A 18 -10.03 2.22 -6.51
C ALA A 18 -9.47 3.32 -5.59
N GLN A 19 -8.93 2.89 -4.46
CA GLN A 19 -8.37 3.78 -3.45
C GLN A 19 -6.92 4.15 -3.81
N LYS A 20 -6.57 5.44 -3.72
CA LYS A 20 -5.18 5.93 -3.85
C LYS A 20 -4.25 5.23 -2.87
N ALA A 21 -2.99 5.07 -3.25
CA ALA A 21 -1.94 4.43 -2.46
C ALA A 21 -1.82 5.03 -1.06
N GLU A 22 -2.01 6.35 -0.91
CA GLU A 22 -1.95 7.05 0.37
C GLU A 22 -2.92 6.46 1.42
N HIS A 23 -4.15 6.17 1.01
CA HIS A 23 -5.18 5.62 1.90
C HIS A 23 -5.04 4.10 2.12
N VAL A 24 -4.16 3.41 1.37
CA VAL A 24 -3.89 1.98 1.59
C VAL A 24 -3.20 1.82 2.94
N GLN A 25 -3.86 1.12 3.86
CA GLN A 25 -3.32 0.88 5.20
C GLN A 25 -2.16 -0.12 5.15
N ALA A 26 -1.17 0.09 6.02
CA ALA A 26 -0.08 -0.86 6.19
C ALA A 26 -0.61 -2.20 6.71
N SER A 27 -0.20 -3.31 6.11
CA SER A 27 -0.47 -4.62 6.69
C SER A 27 0.47 -4.84 7.87
N TYR A 28 0.00 -5.56 8.90
CA TYR A 28 0.87 -5.95 10.00
C TYR A 28 1.97 -6.90 9.53
N ILE A 29 3.21 -6.59 9.85
CA ILE A 29 4.39 -7.41 9.59
C ILE A 29 5.18 -7.52 10.89
N SER A 30 5.49 -8.75 11.32
CA SER A 30 6.24 -8.99 12.56
C SER A 30 7.68 -8.48 12.45
N THR A 31 8.15 -7.76 13.48
CA THR A 31 9.54 -7.30 13.63
C THR A 31 10.51 -8.45 13.85
N THR A 32 10.04 -9.61 14.32
CA THR A 32 10.85 -10.83 14.53
C THR A 32 11.54 -11.31 13.24
N ARG A 33 11.01 -10.95 12.06
CA ARG A 33 11.66 -11.22 10.76
C ARG A 33 13.05 -10.61 10.66
N TYR A 34 13.27 -9.47 11.30
CA TYR A 34 14.50 -8.68 11.20
C TYR A 34 15.34 -8.73 12.48
N ASP A 35 14.99 -9.61 13.42
CA ASP A 35 15.71 -9.76 14.67
C ASP A 35 17.16 -10.22 14.44
N GLY A 36 18.09 -9.69 15.24
CA GLY A 36 19.53 -9.92 15.10
C GLY A 36 20.19 -9.33 13.84
N TRP A 37 19.49 -8.57 13.00
CA TRP A 37 20.10 -7.95 11.82
C TRP A 37 21.00 -6.77 12.19
N LYS A 38 22.15 -6.68 11.52
CA LYS A 38 23.05 -5.53 11.63
C LYS A 38 22.45 -4.29 10.98
N CYS A 39 22.74 -3.11 11.50
CA CYS A 39 22.26 -1.83 10.96
C CYS A 39 22.56 -1.61 9.47
N SER A 40 23.69 -2.12 8.97
CA SER A 40 24.02 -2.04 7.54
C SER A 40 23.06 -2.85 6.68
N LYS A 41 22.62 -4.02 7.15
CA LYS A 41 21.65 -4.88 6.47
C LYS A 41 20.25 -4.28 6.54
N LEU A 42 19.82 -3.84 7.72
CA LEU A 42 18.53 -3.17 7.91
C LEU A 42 18.38 -1.94 7.00
N ARG A 43 19.46 -1.17 6.82
CA ARG A 43 19.44 0.01 5.95
C ARG A 43 19.33 -0.33 4.47
N LYS A 44 20.06 -1.36 4.02
CA LYS A 44 19.95 -1.83 2.63
C LYS A 44 18.55 -2.33 2.32
N GLU A 45 18.00 -3.11 3.23
CA GLU A 45 16.63 -3.62 3.10
C GLU A 45 15.61 -2.48 3.11
N TYR A 46 15.77 -1.51 4.00
CA TYR A 46 14.90 -0.33 4.05
C TYR A 46 14.88 0.42 2.71
N THR A 47 16.05 0.66 2.10
CA THR A 47 16.13 1.30 0.79
C THR A 47 15.41 0.48 -0.29
N PHE A 48 15.61 -0.84 -0.31
CA PHE A 48 14.94 -1.72 -1.25
C PHE A 48 13.41 -1.70 -1.09
N VAL A 49 12.92 -1.81 0.14
CA VAL A 49 11.49 -1.77 0.45
C VAL A 49 10.89 -0.41 0.10
N GLU A 50 11.61 0.69 0.34
CA GLU A 50 11.17 2.05 -0.02
C GLU A 50 11.05 2.23 -1.54
N GLU A 51 12.04 1.77 -2.31
CA GLU A 51 12.00 1.84 -3.78
C GLU A 51 10.85 1.01 -4.36
N ALA A 52 10.64 -0.20 -3.83
CA ALA A 52 9.50 -1.03 -4.18
C ALA A 52 8.18 -0.32 -3.84
N LEU A 53 8.08 0.27 -2.64
CA LEU A 53 6.87 0.98 -2.21
C LEU A 53 6.54 2.16 -3.13
N ILE A 54 7.53 2.94 -3.54
CA ILE A 54 7.33 4.07 -4.46
C ILE A 54 6.79 3.56 -5.81
N ARG A 55 7.38 2.49 -6.35
CA ARG A 55 6.95 1.90 -7.63
C ARG A 55 5.50 1.38 -7.54
N SER A 56 5.20 0.56 -6.54
CA SER A 56 3.89 -0.07 -6.39
C SER A 56 2.81 0.96 -6.00
N SER A 57 3.17 2.02 -5.26
CA SER A 57 2.27 3.14 -4.95
C SER A 57 1.90 3.92 -6.21
N LYS A 58 2.88 4.20 -7.08
CA LYS A 58 2.60 4.86 -8.37
C LYS A 58 1.67 4.02 -9.23
N THR A 59 1.92 2.71 -9.35
CA THR A 59 1.03 1.80 -10.08
C THR A 59 -0.38 1.77 -9.48
N GLN A 60 -0.51 1.80 -8.14
CA GLN A 60 -1.81 1.88 -7.46
C GLN A 60 -2.53 3.21 -7.74
N ASP A 61 -1.81 4.33 -7.72
CA ASP A 61 -2.36 5.65 -7.99
C ASP A 61 -2.79 5.81 -9.45
N ASP A 62 -2.02 5.25 -10.38
CA ASP A 62 -2.37 5.17 -11.81
C ASP A 62 -3.62 4.31 -12.00
N ALA A 63 -3.71 3.17 -11.31
CA ALA A 63 -4.90 2.30 -11.30
C ALA A 63 -6.12 2.96 -10.64
N ALA A 64 -5.92 3.86 -9.67
CA ALA A 64 -6.97 4.62 -9.01
C ALA A 64 -7.45 5.84 -9.82
N SER A 65 -6.59 6.41 -10.66
CA SER A 65 -6.87 7.66 -11.39
C SER A 65 -7.38 7.44 -12.82
N THR A 66 -7.35 6.20 -13.32
CA THR A 66 -7.65 5.90 -14.73
C THR A 66 -8.82 4.92 -14.83
N ASP A 67 -9.61 5.00 -15.91
CA ASP A 67 -10.62 4.05 -16.43
C ASP A 67 -10.19 2.56 -16.51
N VAL A 68 -9.04 2.21 -15.94
CA VAL A 68 -8.45 0.88 -15.79
C VAL A 68 -9.20 0.02 -14.77
N MET A 69 -10.14 0.60 -14.02
CA MET A 69 -11.05 -0.12 -13.12
C MET A 69 -11.71 -1.32 -13.81
N MET A 70 -11.98 -1.23 -15.12
CA MET A 70 -12.58 -2.32 -15.88
C MET A 70 -11.54 -3.35 -16.37
N VAL A 71 -10.34 -2.93 -16.76
CA VAL A 71 -9.32 -3.82 -17.37
C VAL A 71 -8.59 -4.66 -16.33
N ILE A 72 -8.30 -4.12 -15.14
CA ILE A 72 -7.63 -4.87 -14.05
C ILE A 72 -8.61 -5.80 -13.31
N LEU A 73 -9.90 -5.44 -13.18
CA LEU A 73 -10.89 -6.32 -12.54
C LEU A 73 -11.37 -7.48 -13.45
N ILE A 74 -11.36 -7.31 -14.79
CA ILE A 74 -11.87 -8.32 -15.72
C ILE A 74 -10.77 -9.22 -16.30
N GLY A 75 -9.52 -8.74 -16.41
CA GLY A 75 -8.50 -9.40 -17.25
C GLY A 75 -7.33 -10.10 -16.55
N LEU A 76 -7.08 -9.85 -15.26
CA LEU A 76 -5.90 -10.43 -14.59
C LEU A 76 -6.32 -11.25 -13.37
N PRO A 77 -6.13 -12.58 -13.36
CA PRO A 77 -6.29 -13.35 -12.13
C PRO A 77 -5.19 -12.91 -11.16
N THR A 78 -5.48 -11.97 -10.27
CA THR A 78 -4.57 -11.60 -9.19
C THR A 78 -4.65 -12.66 -8.09
N SER A 79 -4.21 -13.88 -8.41
CA SER A 79 -4.11 -15.02 -7.49
C SER A 79 -3.11 -14.81 -6.34
N GLY A 80 -2.65 -13.57 -6.12
CA GLY A 80 -1.73 -13.16 -5.05
C GLY A 80 -2.07 -11.82 -4.38
N GLY A 81 -3.27 -11.28 -4.56
CA GLY A 81 -3.75 -10.13 -3.76
C GLY A 81 -3.71 -8.74 -4.40
N GLY A 82 -3.16 -8.60 -5.61
CA GLY A 82 -3.18 -7.35 -6.36
C GLY A 82 -2.31 -6.22 -5.79
N ILE A 83 -2.17 -5.13 -6.56
CA ILE A 83 -1.26 -4.00 -6.26
C ILE A 83 -1.56 -3.35 -4.89
N LYS A 84 -2.83 -3.29 -4.48
CA LYS A 84 -3.23 -2.80 -3.15
C LYS A 84 -2.60 -3.61 -2.01
N ASN A 85 -2.63 -4.93 -2.07
CA ASN A 85 -2.05 -5.77 -1.03
C ASN A 85 -0.52 -5.70 -1.02
N GLU A 86 0.08 -5.50 -2.20
CA GLU A 86 1.52 -5.25 -2.32
C GLU A 86 1.92 -3.94 -1.63
N VAL A 87 1.21 -2.84 -1.90
CA VAL A 87 1.43 -1.54 -1.21
C VAL A 87 1.23 -1.68 0.30
N ALA A 88 0.18 -2.39 0.74
CA ALA A 88 -0.06 -2.65 2.16
C ALA A 88 1.11 -3.42 2.81
N SER A 89 1.59 -4.48 2.15
CA SER A 89 2.73 -5.29 2.60
C SER A 89 4.00 -4.48 2.69
N LEU A 90 4.32 -3.69 1.67
CA LEU A 90 5.52 -2.85 1.63
C LEU A 90 5.49 -1.76 2.71
N LYS A 91 4.34 -1.11 2.94
CA LYS A 91 4.18 -0.18 4.07
C LYS A 91 4.38 -0.87 5.42
N GLY A 92 3.89 -2.10 5.57
CA GLY A 92 4.09 -2.92 6.77
C GLY A 92 5.56 -3.26 7.02
N GLN A 93 6.25 -3.73 5.98
CA GLN A 93 7.68 -4.05 6.03
C GLN A 93 8.52 -2.82 6.38
N ARG A 94 8.21 -1.66 5.79
CA ARG A 94 8.86 -0.39 6.11
C ARG A 94 8.73 -0.04 7.59
N GLU A 95 7.57 -0.20 8.19
CA GLU A 95 7.37 0.07 9.62
C GLU A 95 8.07 -0.95 10.52
N ALA A 96 7.99 -2.24 10.18
CA ALA A 96 8.69 -3.29 10.89
C ALA A 96 10.21 -3.09 10.87
N LEU A 97 10.80 -2.74 9.72
CA LEU A 97 12.22 -2.39 9.61
C LEU A 97 12.60 -1.19 10.49
N ARG A 98 11.74 -0.17 10.54
CA ARG A 98 11.98 1.01 11.39
C ARG A 98 11.92 0.66 12.86
N GLN A 99 11.03 -0.23 13.28
CA GLN A 99 10.99 -0.75 14.65
C GLN A 99 12.25 -1.54 14.95
N SER A 100 12.58 -2.54 14.13
CA SER A 100 13.77 -3.37 14.33
C SER A 100 15.07 -2.57 14.33
N ALA A 101 15.18 -1.50 13.54
CA ALA A 101 16.34 -0.61 13.59
C ALA A 101 16.39 0.29 14.83
N ARG A 102 15.24 0.66 15.42
CA ARG A 102 15.18 1.32 16.73
C ARG A 102 15.66 0.36 17.82
N ASP A 103 15.14 -0.88 17.80
CA ASP A 103 15.49 -1.92 18.77
C ASP A 103 16.97 -2.31 18.69
N ALA A 104 17.54 -2.34 17.48
CA ALA A 104 18.96 -2.59 17.24
C ALA A 104 19.89 -1.37 17.49
N GLY A 105 19.35 -0.23 17.93
CA GLY A 105 20.15 0.97 18.24
C GLY A 105 20.79 1.66 17.03
N CYS A 106 20.20 1.52 15.84
CA CYS A 106 20.76 2.09 14.62
C CYS A 106 20.59 3.62 14.56
N ARG A 107 21.68 4.34 14.31
CA ARG A 107 21.67 5.78 14.02
C ARG A 107 21.01 6.00 12.65
N SER A 108 19.70 6.29 12.68
CA SER A 108 18.76 6.53 11.58
C SER A 108 18.78 5.54 10.40
N LEU A 109 17.64 4.91 10.13
CA LEU A 109 17.31 4.48 8.77
C LEU A 109 16.93 5.76 8.03
N ASN A 110 17.76 6.22 7.09
CA ASN A 110 17.62 7.51 6.43
C ASN A 110 16.18 7.68 5.91
N ILE A 111 15.37 8.45 6.65
CA ILE A 111 13.97 8.70 6.31
C ILE A 111 14.04 9.80 5.29
N SER A 112 14.00 9.44 4.02
CA SER A 112 13.73 10.38 2.95
C SER A 112 12.32 10.94 3.17
N LYS A 113 12.20 11.95 4.04
CA LYS A 113 11.15 12.95 3.94
C LYS A 113 11.45 13.70 2.64
N LYS A 114 11.02 13.16 1.51
CA LYS A 114 10.66 13.99 0.37
C LYS A 114 9.15 14.04 0.34
N VAL A 115 8.63 15.01 1.09
CA VAL A 115 7.31 15.60 0.85
C VAL A 115 7.34 16.18 -0.56
#